data_AF-A0A7K9CTY5-F1
#
_entry.id   AF-A0A7K9CTY5-F1
#
_cell.length_a   1.000
_cell.length_b   1.000
_cell.length_c   1.000
_cell.angle_alpha   90.00
_cell.angle_beta   90.00
_cell.angle_gamma   90.00
#
_symmetry.space_group_name_H-M   'P 1'
#
loop_
_entity.id
_entity.type
_entity.pdbx_description
1 polymer ?
#
loop_
_entity_poly.entity_id
_entity_poly.type
_entity_poly.pdbx_seq_one_letter_code
_entity_poly.pdbx_strand_id
1 'polypeptide(L)'
;MVQLHSYVPTSSTPQKLSNWGHLNRKVLRRLDVSLPEGLIREVVQSRPGAVEQVLLLLRQKIQEKQKQKHKVVPGPGQVWG
;
A
#
# COMPACT_ATOMS: atom_id res chain seq x y z
N MET A 1 -2.82 -11.59 4.43
CA MET A 1 -2.95 -12.14 3.06
C MET A 1 -3.84 -11.22 2.24
N VAL A 2 -3.42 -10.84 1.03
CA VAL A 2 -4.28 -10.12 0.07
C VAL A 2 -5.04 -11.18 -0.72
N GLN A 3 -6.38 -11.14 -0.71
CA GLN A 3 -7.19 -12.12 -1.45
C GLN A 3 -7.40 -11.64 -2.89
N LEU A 4 -6.61 -12.21 -3.81
CA LEU A 4 -6.61 -11.82 -5.22
C LEU A 4 -7.94 -12.10 -5.94
N HIS A 5 -8.73 -13.09 -5.48
CA HIS A 5 -10.04 -13.40 -6.08
C HIS A 5 -11.04 -12.24 -6.03
N SER A 6 -10.77 -11.20 -5.21
CA SER A 6 -11.64 -10.02 -5.09
C SER A 6 -11.39 -8.99 -6.20
N TYR A 7 -10.37 -9.19 -7.04
CA TYR A 7 -9.99 -8.28 -8.11
C TYR A 7 -10.20 -8.98 -9.45
N VAL A 8 -11.35 -8.76 -10.06
CA VAL A 8 -11.61 -9.26 -11.41
C VAL A 8 -10.75 -8.46 -12.38
N PRO A 9 -9.87 -9.10 -13.18
CA PRO A 9 -9.13 -8.40 -14.23
C PRO A 9 -10.14 -7.86 -15.24
N THR A 10 -10.16 -6.53 -15.39
CA THR A 10 -11.17 -5.82 -16.18
C THR A 10 -10.52 -4.68 -16.95
N SER A 11 -10.88 -4.51 -18.21
CA SER A 11 -10.50 -3.36 -19.04
C SER A 11 -11.39 -2.14 -18.76
N SER A 12 -12.54 -2.36 -18.12
CA SER A 12 -13.58 -1.35 -17.89
C SER A 12 -13.18 -0.33 -16.82
N THR A 13 -13.17 0.96 -17.18
CA THR A 13 -12.82 2.10 -16.31
C THR A 13 -13.61 2.12 -14.99
N PRO A 14 -14.97 2.00 -14.98
CA PRO A 14 -15.73 1.95 -13.74
C PRO A 14 -15.33 0.80 -12.82
N GLN A 15 -15.00 -0.36 -13.40
CA GLN A 15 -14.67 -1.54 -12.63
C GLN A 15 -13.22 -1.49 -12.13
N LYS A 16 -12.31 -0.88 -12.88
CA LYS A 16 -10.98 -0.48 -12.38
C LYS A 16 -11.09 0.48 -11.19
N LEU A 17 -11.96 1.49 -11.23
CA LEU A 17 -12.19 2.40 -10.10
C LEU A 17 -12.69 1.65 -8.86
N SER A 18 -13.65 0.74 -9.03
CA SER A 18 -14.15 -0.10 -7.94
C SER A 18 -13.04 -0.98 -7.34
N ASN A 19 -12.25 -1.64 -8.19
CA ASN A 19 -11.10 -2.45 -7.79
C ASN A 19 -10.08 -1.62 -6.99
N TRP A 20 -9.70 -0.44 -7.48
CA TRP A 20 -8.78 0.47 -6.78
C TRP A 20 -9.37 0.97 -5.46
N GLY A 21 -10.67 1.26 -5.41
CA GLY A 21 -11.37 1.62 -4.18
C GLY A 21 -11.39 0.49 -3.13
N HIS A 22 -11.52 -0.76 -3.56
CA HIS A 22 -11.39 -1.93 -2.69
C HIS A 22 -9.95 -2.12 -2.19
N LEU A 23 -8.97 -1.95 -3.08
CA LEU A 23 -7.55 -2.04 -2.74
C LEU A 23 -7.16 -0.98 -1.71
N ASN A 24 -7.62 0.25 -1.90
CA ASN A 24 -7.39 1.36 -0.98
C ASN A 24 -7.91 1.04 0.44
N ARG A 25 -9.17 0.55 0.53
CA ARG A 25 -9.80 0.26 1.82
C ARG A 25 -9.28 -0.99 2.51
N LYS A 26 -9.00 -2.08 1.77
CA LYS A 26 -8.64 -3.38 2.35
C LYS A 26 -7.13 -3.56 2.55
N VAL A 27 -6.32 -3.03 1.64
CA VAL A 27 -4.87 -3.29 1.60
C VAL A 27 -4.10 -2.06 2.03
N LEU A 28 -4.30 -0.92 1.37
CA LEU A 28 -3.51 0.30 1.64
C LEU A 28 -3.75 0.83 3.05
N ARG A 29 -4.99 0.75 3.54
CA ARG A 29 -5.32 1.13 4.92
C ARG A 29 -4.57 0.31 5.97
N ARG A 30 -4.19 -0.95 5.69
CA ARG A 30 -3.35 -1.76 6.60
C ARG A 30 -1.88 -1.32 6.62
N LEU A 31 -1.46 -0.56 5.61
CA LEU A 31 -0.13 0.04 5.50
C LEU A 31 -0.12 1.52 5.95
N ASP A 32 -1.21 2.01 6.56
CA ASP A 32 -1.40 3.43 6.89
C ASP A 32 -1.22 4.34 5.67
N VAL A 33 -1.76 3.88 4.53
CA VAL A 33 -1.82 4.60 3.26
C VAL A 33 -3.28 4.77 2.87
N SER A 34 -3.65 5.99 2.49
CA SER A 34 -4.95 6.31 1.93
C SER A 34 -4.73 7.12 0.67
N LEU A 35 -5.10 6.57 -0.49
CA LEU A 35 -5.02 7.29 -1.75
C LEU A 35 -6.26 8.18 -1.93
N PRO A 36 -6.09 9.43 -2.38
CA PRO A 36 -7.22 10.29 -2.75
C PRO A 36 -7.90 9.77 -4.02
N GLU A 37 -9.20 10.04 -4.15
CA GLU A 37 -9.97 9.59 -5.31
C GLU A 37 -9.43 10.16 -6.63
N GLY A 38 -8.92 11.40 -6.62
CA GLY A 38 -8.27 12.01 -7.78
C GLY A 38 -7.10 11.18 -8.30
N LEU A 39 -6.20 10.74 -7.42
CA LEU A 39 -5.05 9.91 -7.81
C LEU A 39 -5.49 8.52 -8.30
N ILE A 40 -6.54 7.95 -7.69
CA ILE A 40 -7.12 6.68 -8.18
C ILE A 40 -7.67 6.86 -9.61
N ARG A 41 -8.34 7.96 -9.91
CA ARG A 41 -8.84 8.25 -11.26
C ARG A 41 -7.70 8.40 -12.27
N GLU A 42 -6.64 9.10 -11.91
CA GLU A 42 -5.45 9.26 -12.75
C GLU A 42 -4.79 7.91 -13.06
N VAL A 43 -4.69 7.03 -12.06
CA VAL A 43 -4.18 5.68 -12.22
C VAL A 43 -5.08 4.85 -13.14
N VAL A 44 -6.40 4.94 -12.99
CA VAL A 44 -7.35 4.22 -13.86
C VAL A 44 -7.29 4.73 -15.31
N GLN A 45 -7.03 6.02 -15.50
CA GLN A 45 -6.84 6.65 -16.81
C GLN A 45 -5.45 6.40 -17.43
N SER A 46 -4.58 5.62 -16.75
CA SER A 46 -3.19 5.40 -17.18
C SER A 46 -2.40 6.70 -17.37
N ARG A 47 -2.66 7.71 -16.53
CA ARG A 47 -1.91 8.97 -16.56
C ARG A 47 -0.43 8.67 -16.25
N PRO A 48 0.52 9.09 -17.11
CA PRO A 48 1.94 8.89 -16.85
C PRO A 48 2.35 9.46 -15.48
N GLY A 49 3.08 8.69 -14.69
CA GLY A 49 3.56 9.10 -13.36
C GLY A 49 2.60 8.81 -12.21
N ALA A 50 1.31 8.60 -12.46
CA ALA A 50 0.32 8.39 -11.39
C ALA A 50 0.53 7.05 -10.67
N VAL A 51 0.81 5.98 -11.43
CA VAL A 51 1.10 4.65 -10.85
C VAL A 51 2.43 4.67 -10.10
N GLU A 52 3.42 5.34 -10.65
CA GLU A 52 4.75 5.47 -10.08
C GLU A 52 4.70 6.18 -8.73
N GLN A 53 3.92 7.26 -8.61
CA GLN A 53 3.67 7.94 -7.34
C GLN A 53 3.08 7.00 -6.29
N VAL A 54 2.09 6.18 -6.66
CA VAL A 54 1.51 5.18 -5.76
C VAL A 54 2.54 4.13 -5.33
N LEU A 55 3.36 3.64 -6.26
CA LEU A 55 4.40 2.64 -5.98
C LEU A 55 5.51 3.20 -5.06
N LEU A 56 5.91 4.44 -5.27
CA LEU A 56 6.89 5.14 -4.41
C LEU A 56 6.37 5.29 -2.98
N LEU A 57 5.13 5.76 -2.82
CA LEU A 57 4.48 5.90 -1.51
C LEU A 57 4.39 4.55 -0.79
N LEU A 58 3.97 3.51 -1.51
CA LEU A 58 3.87 2.15 -1.00
C LEU A 58 5.23 1.61 -0.54
N ARG A 59 6.27 1.76 -1.36
CA ARG A 59 7.63 1.33 -1.03
C ARG A 59 8.12 1.96 0.26
N GLN A 60 7.98 3.29 0.41
CA GLN A 60 8.39 4.00 1.62
C GLN A 60 7.67 3.43 2.86
N LYS A 61 6.35 3.28 2.79
CA LYS A 61 5.53 2.80 3.92
C LYS A 61 5.86 1.36 4.31
N ILE A 62 6.09 0.48 3.34
CA ILE A 62 6.53 -0.89 3.58
C ILE A 62 7.91 -0.89 4.25
N GLN A 63 8.86 -0.09 3.78
CA GLN A 63 10.20 0.00 4.36
C GLN A 63 10.17 0.51 5.81
N GLU A 64 9.36 1.53 6.10
CA GLU A 64 9.21 2.05 7.47
C GLU A 64 8.62 1.00 8.41
N LYS A 65 7.58 0.26 7.98
CA LYS A 65 7.01 -0.85 8.77
C LYS A 65 8.00 -1.99 8.98
N GLN A 66 8.84 -2.30 7.99
CA GLN A 66 9.90 -3.32 8.10
C GLN A 66 10.99 -2.90 9.09
N LYS A 67 11.43 -1.64 9.06
CA LYS A 67 12.39 -1.09 10.03
C LYS A 67 11.84 -1.12 11.46
N GLN A 68 10.56 -0.78 11.66
CA GLN A 68 9.93 -0.85 12.99
C GLN A 68 9.90 -2.27 13.54
N LYS A 69 9.65 -3.28 12.70
CA LYS A 69 9.74 -4.69 13.11
C LYS A 69 11.15 -5.12 13.52
N HIS A 70 12.18 -4.50 12.93
CA HIS A 70 13.59 -4.82 13.22
C HIS A 70 14.18 -4.04 14.41
N LYS A 71 13.49 -3.03 14.93
CA LYS A 71 13.95 -2.22 16.08
C LYS A 71 13.49 -2.74 17.44
N VAL A 72 12.68 -3.80 17.49
CA VAL A 72 12.25 -4.41 18.75
C VAL A 72 13.28 -5.47 19.15
N VAL A 73 13.97 -5.19 20.27
CA VAL A 73 14.99 -5.96 21.02
C VAL A 73 16.47 -5.56 20.78
N PRO A 74 16.98 -4.57 21.52
CA PRO A 74 18.10 -4.77 22.43
C PRO A 74 17.53 -5.19 23.80
N GLY A 75 17.69 -6.45 24.18
CA GLY A 75 17.30 -6.92 25.50
C GLY A 75 18.14 -6.22 26.57
N PRO A 76 17.55 -5.75 27.68
CA PRO A 76 18.31 -5.20 28.80
C PRO A 76 18.91 -6.36 29.60
N GLY A 77 20.23 -6.52 29.60
CA GLY A 77 20.85 -7.55 30.42
C GLY A 77 22.29 -7.89 30.09
N GLN A 78 23.17 -6.88 30.01
CA GLN A 78 24.61 -7.12 30.05
C GLN A 78 25.25 -6.11 31.00
N VAL A 79 25.43 -6.52 32.26
CA VAL A 79 26.69 -6.46 33.04
C VAL A 79 26.42 -7.03 34.44
N TRP A 80 26.90 -8.24 34.72
CA TRP A 80 27.23 -8.64 36.10
C TRP A 80 28.70 -8.25 36.30
N GLY A 81 28.93 -7.23 37.11
CA GLY A 81 30.22 -6.98 37.75
C GLY A 81 30.23 -7.59 39.14
#